data_AF-A0A942R0V2-F1
#
_entry.id   AF-A0A942R0V2-F1
#
_cell.length_a   1.000
_cell.length_b   1.000
_cell.length_c   1.000
_cell.angle_alpha   90.00
_cell.angle_beta   90.00
_cell.angle_gamma   90.00
#
_symmetry.space_group_name_H-M   'P 1'
#
loop_
_entity.id
_entity.type
_entity.pdbx_description
1 polymer ?
#
loop_
_entity_poly.entity_id
_entity_poly.type
_entity_poly.pdbx_seq_one_letter_code
_entity_poly.pdbx_strand_id
1 'polypeptide(L)'
;MIRIDALWLATEPLDMRAGTETALARVVAVFGAARPHHAYMFANRRANRMKALVHDGIGVWLVCVRASHLDCEPGAESRLKAG
;
A
#
# COMPACT_ATOMS: atom_id res chain seq x y z
N MET A 1 4.96 -18.10 -11.99
CA MET A 1 4.25 -16.90 -12.44
C MET A 1 3.50 -16.34 -11.25
N ILE A 2 3.80 -15.12 -10.79
CA ILE A 2 3.10 -14.51 -9.65
C ILE A 2 1.77 -13.95 -10.16
N ARG A 3 0.64 -14.50 -9.68
CA ARG A 3 -0.70 -14.04 -10.06
C ARG A 3 -1.15 -12.96 -9.08
N ILE A 4 -1.43 -11.76 -9.62
CA ILE A 4 -2.05 -10.65 -8.89
C ILE A 4 -3.32 -10.26 -9.63
N ASP A 5 -4.45 -10.40 -8.95
CA ASP A 5 -5.78 -10.11 -9.48
C ASP A 5 -6.16 -8.64 -9.27
N ALA A 6 -5.62 -7.98 -8.24
CA ALA A 6 -5.90 -6.57 -7.94
C ALA A 6 -4.73 -5.84 -7.27
N LEU A 7 -4.63 -4.54 -7.59
CA LEU A 7 -3.71 -3.59 -6.95
C LEU A 7 -4.51 -2.49 -6.25
N TRP A 8 -4.17 -2.22 -5.00
CA TRP A 8 -4.81 -1.22 -4.15
C TRP A 8 -3.79 -0.16 -3.76
N LEU A 9 -4.18 1.12 -3.80
CA LEU A 9 -3.35 2.24 -3.38
C LEU A 9 -4.00 2.91 -2.18
N ALA A 10 -3.25 3.03 -1.08
CA ALA A 10 -3.70 3.74 0.10
C ALA A 10 -3.58 5.25 -0.11
N THR A 11 -4.57 6.01 0.35
CA THR A 11 -4.52 7.47 0.41
C THR A 11 -3.71 7.96 1.60
N GLU A 12 -3.52 7.10 2.62
CA GLU A 12 -2.74 7.41 3.81
C GLU A 12 -1.27 6.99 3.65
N PRO A 13 -0.32 7.82 4.14
CA PRO A 13 1.10 7.54 3.99
C PRO A 13 1.59 6.43 4.93
N LEU A 14 2.58 5.66 4.47
CA LEU A 14 3.32 4.68 5.28
C LEU A 14 4.73 5.20 5.62
N ASP A 15 5.20 4.95 6.85
CA ASP A 15 6.61 5.15 7.17
C ASP A 15 7.47 4.15 6.38
N MET A 16 8.42 4.65 5.59
CA MET A 16 9.28 3.81 4.76
C MET A 16 10.24 2.93 5.59
N ARG A 17 10.41 3.23 6.88
CA ARG A 17 11.14 2.39 7.83
C ARG A 17 10.34 1.19 8.34
N ALA A 18 9.03 1.18 8.15
CA ALA A 18 8.15 0.08 8.60
C ALA A 18 8.58 -1.26 7.97
N GLY A 19 8.72 -2.31 8.78
CA GLY A 19 8.97 -3.68 8.30
C GLY A 19 7.74 -4.34 7.69
N THR A 20 7.85 -5.62 7.32
CA THR A 20 6.75 -6.39 6.73
C THR A 20 5.53 -6.47 7.65
N GLU A 21 5.72 -6.77 8.94
CA GLU A 21 4.61 -6.89 9.90
C GLU A 21 3.86 -5.58 10.09
N THR A 22 4.58 -4.46 10.22
CA THR A 22 3.98 -3.14 10.32
C THR A 22 3.24 -2.74 9.03
N ALA A 23 3.80 -3.07 7.87
CA ALA A 23 3.13 -2.85 6.59
C ALA A 23 1.86 -3.70 6.47
N LEU A 24 1.90 -4.96 6.91
CA LEU A 24 0.75 -5.86 6.93
C LEU A 24 -0.34 -5.35 7.88
N ALA A 25 0.04 -4.92 9.09
CA ALA A 25 -0.89 -4.31 10.04
C ALA A 25 -1.55 -3.06 9.43
N ARG A 26 -0.80 -2.25 8.65
CA ARG A 26 -1.38 -1.11 7.94
C ARG A 26 -2.33 -1.52 6.81
N VAL A 27 -2.02 -2.59 6.08
CA VAL A 27 -2.95 -3.15 5.09
C VAL A 27 -4.27 -3.55 5.74
N VAL A 28 -4.21 -4.27 6.86
CA VAL A 28 -5.42 -4.66 7.60
C VAL A 28 -6.18 -3.44 8.12
N ALA A 29 -5.48 -2.43 8.64
CA ALA A 29 -6.11 -1.21 9.15
C ALA A 29 -6.80 -0.38 8.05
N VAL A 30 -6.21 -0.28 6.85
CA VAL A 30 -6.72 0.57 5.76
C VAL A 30 -7.71 -0.17 4.86
N PHE A 31 -7.44 -1.45 4.55
CA PHE A 31 -8.20 -2.24 3.58
C PHE A 31 -9.04 -3.36 4.22
N GLY A 32 -8.99 -3.52 5.53
CA GLY A 32 -9.75 -4.51 6.31
C GLY A 32 -9.14 -5.91 6.32
N ALA A 33 -8.49 -6.33 5.24
CA ALA A 33 -7.80 -7.63 5.17
C ALA A 33 -6.72 -7.64 4.09
N ALA A 34 -5.68 -8.45 4.30
CA ALA A 34 -4.71 -8.79 3.26
C ALA A 34 -5.21 -10.02 2.49
N ARG A 35 -5.74 -9.80 1.30
CA ARG A 35 -6.33 -10.85 0.46
C ARG A 35 -5.24 -11.56 -0.36
N PRO A 36 -5.35 -12.88 -0.59
CA PRO A 36 -4.54 -13.59 -1.57
C PRO A 36 -4.60 -12.96 -2.96
N HIS A 37 -3.51 -13.04 -3.71
CA HIS A 37 -3.37 -12.47 -5.07
C HIS A 37 -3.61 -10.96 -5.16
N HIS A 38 -3.36 -10.21 -4.08
CA HIS A 38 -3.52 -8.76 -4.04
C HIS A 38 -2.20 -8.06 -3.73
N ALA A 39 -2.01 -6.89 -4.32
CA ALA A 39 -0.94 -5.97 -3.99
C ALA A 39 -1.50 -4.71 -3.35
N TYR A 40 -0.85 -4.23 -2.29
CA TYR A 40 -1.24 -3.06 -1.53
C TYR A 40 -0.08 -2.06 -1.49
N MET A 41 -0.27 -0.90 -2.12
CA MET A 41 0.73 0.15 -2.23
C MET A 41 0.46 1.29 -1.27
N PHE A 42 1.54 1.79 -0.69
CA PHE A 42 1.57 2.99 0.13
C PHE A 42 2.67 3.91 -0.37
N ALA A 43 2.37 5.20 -0.44
CA ALA A 43 3.38 6.22 -0.62
C ALA A 43 3.89 6.70 0.75
N ASN A 44 5.08 7.31 0.78
CA ASN A 44 5.48 8.13 1.92
C ASN A 44 4.78 9.50 1.89
N ARG A 45 4.87 10.28 2.98
CA ARG A 45 4.26 11.63 3.04
C ARG A 45 4.66 12.57 1.90
N ARG A 46 5.87 12.41 1.35
CA ARG A 46 6.38 13.23 0.25
C ARG A 46 6.10 12.61 -1.14
N ALA A 47 5.43 11.47 -1.17
CA ALA A 47 5.09 10.71 -2.37
C ALA A 47 6.26 10.31 -3.30
N ASN A 48 7.51 10.44 -2.85
CA ASN A 48 8.71 10.12 -3.65
C ASN A 48 9.24 8.69 -3.42
N ARG A 49 8.66 7.97 -2.45
CA ARG A 49 8.94 6.56 -2.19
C ARG A 49 7.62 5.83 -2.06
N MET A 50 7.54 4.68 -2.69
CA MET A 50 6.41 3.77 -2.60
C MET A 50 6.86 2.45 -2.01
N LYS A 51 5.93 1.81 -1.32
CA LYS A 51 6.11 0.51 -0.70
C LYS A 51 4.88 -0.34 -1.00
N ALA A 52 5.09 -1.51 -1.59
CA ALA A 52 4.04 -2.45 -1.94
C ALA A 52 4.18 -3.71 -1.08
N LEU A 53 3.10 -4.12 -0.43
CA LEU A 53 2.94 -5.43 0.17
C LEU A 53 2.15 -6.31 -0.79
N VAL A 54 2.73 -7.43 -1.20
CA VAL A 54 2.14 -8.35 -2.19
C VAL A 54 1.84 -9.66 -1.51
N HIS A 55 0.59 -10.09 -1.54
CA HIS A 55 0.19 -11.43 -1.14
C HIS A 55 -0.12 -12.22 -2.42
N ASP A 56 0.64 -13.27 -2.71
CA ASP A 56 0.51 -14.06 -3.94
C ASP A 56 -0.30 -15.37 -3.76
N GLY A 57 -0.93 -15.54 -2.60
CA GLY A 57 -1.67 -16.74 -2.20
C GLY A 57 -0.84 -17.83 -1.51
N ILE A 58 0.49 -17.76 -1.55
CA ILE A 58 1.38 -18.70 -0.85
C ILE A 58 2.16 -17.97 0.25
N GLY A 59 2.57 -16.74 -0.02
CA GLY A 59 3.36 -15.91 0.89
C GLY A 59 3.02 -14.43 0.78
N VAL A 60 3.75 -13.65 1.58
CA VAL A 60 3.67 -12.19 1.61
C VAL A 60 5.07 -11.63 1.42
N TRP A 61 5.19 -10.69 0.49
CA TRP A 61 6.46 -10.07 0.10
C TRP A 61 6.36 -8.55 0.16
N LEU A 62 7.48 -7.89 0.43
CA LEU A 62 7.56 -6.45 0.55
C LEU A 62 8.49 -5.88 -0.51
N VAL A 63 7.99 -4.93 -1.29
CA VAL A 63 8.73 -4.28 -2.37
C VAL A 63 8.80 -2.78 -2.08
N CYS A 64 9.98 -2.19 -2.20
CA CYS A 64 10.18 -0.76 -2.07
C CYS A 64 10.62 -0.19 -3.43
N VAL A 65 9.94 0.85 -3.91
CA VAL A 65 10.24 1.50 -5.18
C VAL A 65 10.48 2.98 -4.91
N ARG A 66 11.55 3.53 -5.49
CA ARG A 66 11.73 4.99 -5.54
C ARG A 66 10.97 5.51 -6.74
N ALA A 67 10.01 6.40 -6.49
CA ALA A 67 9.27 7.06 -7.54
C ALA A 67 10.03 8.34 -7.93
N SER A 68 10.47 8.42 -9.17
CA SER A 68 10.98 9.67 -9.74
C SER A 68 9.78 10.44 -10.26
N HIS A 69 9.48 11.58 -9.65
CA HIS A 69 8.37 12.48 -10.03
C HIS A 69 6.97 11.89 -9.76
N LEU A 70 6.44 12.15 -8.56
CA LEU A 70 5.02 11.95 -8.23
C LEU A 70 4.50 13.29 -7.73
N ASP A 71 3.77 14.01 -8.58
CA ASP A 71 3.06 15.22 -8.16
C ASP A 71 1.81 14.78 -7.41
N CYS A 72 1.92 14.71 -6.08
CA CYS A 72 0.81 14.40 -5.19
C CYS A 72 0.54 15.65 -4.36
N GLU A 73 -0.50 16.40 -4.73
CA GLU A 73 -1.02 17.49 -3.91
C GLU A 73 -1.60 16.90 -2.61
N PRO A 74 -1.04 17.21 -1.43
CA PRO A 74 -1.53 16.68 -0.16
C PRO A 74 -2.83 17.42 0.22
N GLY A 75 -3.96 17.03 -0.36
CA GLY A 75 -5.21 17.79 -0.15
C GLY A 75 -6.55 17.08 -0.39
N ALA A 76 -6.60 15.82 -0.80
CA ALA A 76 -7.88 15.13 -1.04
C ALA A 76 -8.17 14.08 0.06
N GLU A 77 -8.56 14.54 1.25
CA GLU A 77 -9.34 13.73 2.18
C GLU A 77 -10.71 13.44 1.54
N SER A 78 -10.79 12.39 0.72
CA SER A 78 -12.08 11.85 0.29
C SER A 78 -12.75 11.20 1.49
N ARG A 79 -13.55 12.00 2.19
CA ARG A 79 -14.58 11.57 3.12
C ARG A 79 -15.54 10.60 2.42
N LEU A 80 -15.17 9.33 2.35
CA LEU A 80 -16.07 8.23 2.03
C LEU A 80 -16.95 8.04 3.26
N LYS A 81 -18.18 8.55 3.20
CA LYS A 81 -19.21 8.17 4.15
C LYS A 81 -19.44 6.67 4.03
N ALA A 82 -19.19 5.95 5.13
CA ALA A 82 -19.79 4.64 5.33
C ALA A 82 -21.32 4.81 5.27
N GLY A 83 -21.93 4.18 4.27
CA GLY A 83 -23.35 3.87 4.22
C GLY A 83 -23.55 2.43 4.66
#